data_AF-A0A319CVN4-F1
#
_entry.id   AF-A0A319CVN4-F1
#
_cell.length_a   1.000
_cell.length_b   1.000
_cell.length_c   1.000
_cell.angle_alpha   90.00
_cell.angle_beta   90.00
_cell.angle_gamma   90.00
#
_symmetry.space_group_name_H-M   'P 1'
#
loop_
_entity.id
_entity.type
_entity.pdbx_description
1 polymer ?
#
loop_
_entity_poly.entity_id
_entity_poly.type
_entity_poly.pdbx_seq_one_letter_code
_entity_poly.pdbx_strand_id
1 'polypeptide(L)'
;MVFSQTLRRAAAQASPYRSPFAPKYTVPAHFHGVTAGTATKYGQIAGAFGVAAGTFALFFFGEIPRVRRDILQKVPFLDQYFDRTIAPEDNVTLLNGCRMGYAFPAISKTRASVDMFLVSWVVKEKSGV
;
A
#
# COMPACT_ATOMS: atom_id res chain seq x y z
N MET A 1 2.26 30.97 47.91
CA MET A 1 3.50 30.28 47.50
C MET A 1 3.55 29.93 45.99
N VAL A 2 3.07 30.79 45.07
CA VAL A 2 2.97 30.44 43.62
C VAL A 2 4.19 30.88 42.79
N PHE A 3 4.96 31.87 43.25
CA PHE A 3 6.07 32.49 42.51
C PHE A 3 7.38 31.66 42.48
N SER A 4 7.58 30.75 43.44
CA SER A 4 8.79 29.90 43.47
C SER A 4 8.76 28.78 42.42
N GLN A 5 7.56 28.30 42.04
CA GLN A 5 7.42 27.21 41.08
C GLN A 5 7.70 27.64 39.64
N THR A 6 7.35 28.88 39.28
CA THR A 6 7.65 29.43 37.95
C THR A 6 9.16 29.63 37.74
N LEU A 7 9.89 30.11 38.76
CA LEU A 7 11.34 30.25 38.71
C LEU A 7 12.08 28.91 38.64
N ARG A 8 11.63 27.90 39.40
CA ARG A 8 12.19 26.53 39.27
C ARG A 8 11.90 25.91 37.92
N ARG A 9 10.69 26.11 37.38
CA ARG A 9 10.32 25.64 36.04
C ARG A 9 11.12 26.36 34.96
N ALA A 10 11.35 27.66 35.10
CA ALA A 10 12.18 28.45 34.19
C ALA A 10 13.67 28.05 34.26
N ALA A 11 14.20 27.79 35.46
CA ALA A 11 15.55 27.27 35.63
C ALA A 11 15.72 25.85 35.07
N ALA A 12 14.67 25.01 35.16
CA ALA A 12 14.64 23.70 34.49
C ALA A 12 14.54 23.80 32.96
N GLN A 13 14.13 24.96 32.42
CA GLN A 13 14.12 25.23 30.97
C GLN A 13 15.46 25.82 30.48
N ALA A 14 16.38 26.17 31.38
CA ALA A 14 17.72 26.61 31.00
C ALA A 14 18.54 25.42 30.48
N SER A 15 19.21 25.61 29.34
CA SER A 15 20.03 24.57 28.74
C SER A 15 21.23 24.24 29.65
N PRO A 16 21.43 22.98 30.07
CA PRO A 16 22.55 22.60 30.92
C PRO A 16 23.89 22.76 30.18
N TYR A 17 24.93 23.13 30.92
CA TYR A 17 26.31 23.21 30.40
C TYR A 17 26.72 21.87 29.76
N ARG A 18 27.08 21.90 28.47
CA ARG A 18 27.60 20.73 27.74
C ARG A 18 29.12 20.77 27.70
N SER A 19 29.77 19.72 28.21
CA SER A 19 31.23 19.62 28.17
C SER A 19 31.75 19.30 26.76
N PRO A 20 32.94 19.80 26.37
CA PRO A 20 33.51 19.57 25.03
C PRO A 20 33.91 18.12 24.74
N PHE A 21 34.20 17.34 25.79
CA PHE A 21 34.74 15.98 25.69
C PHE A 21 33.68 14.89 25.87
N ALA A 22 32.41 15.25 26.12
CA ALA A 22 31.33 14.29 26.24
C ALA A 22 30.75 13.89 24.87
N PRO A 23 30.31 12.63 24.69
CA PRO A 23 29.60 12.22 23.49
C PRO A 23 28.33 13.07 23.29
N LYS A 24 28.22 13.69 22.11
CA LYS A 24 27.10 14.57 21.79
C LYS A 24 25.90 13.75 21.34
N TYR A 25 25.08 13.32 22.29
CA TYR A 25 23.78 12.76 21.97
C TYR A 25 22.76 13.88 21.71
N THR A 26 21.99 13.71 20.65
CA THR A 26 20.78 14.48 20.39
C THR A 26 19.61 13.56 20.67
N VAL A 27 18.54 14.06 21.29
CA VAL A 27 17.32 13.28 21.48
C VAL A 27 16.58 13.35 20.14
N PRO A 28 16.49 12.26 19.37
CA PRO A 28 15.74 12.29 18.13
C PRO A 28 14.26 12.47 18.46
N ALA A 29 13.52 13.15 17.58
CA ALA A 29 12.08 13.21 17.73
C ALA A 29 11.50 11.80 17.55
N HIS A 30 10.82 11.31 18.58
CA HIS A 30 10.19 10.00 18.63
C HIS A 30 8.72 10.17 18.98
N PHE A 31 7.85 9.52 18.22
CA PHE A 31 6.41 9.51 18.50
C PHE A 31 6.00 8.05 18.73
N HIS A 32 5.59 7.74 19.96
CA HIS A 32 5.23 6.37 20.39
C HIS A 32 6.28 5.30 20.05
N GLY A 33 7.57 5.63 20.12
CA GLY A 33 8.67 4.70 19.82
C GLY A 33 9.03 4.61 18.33
N VAL A 34 8.29 5.28 17.44
CA VAL A 34 8.65 5.38 16.03
C VAL A 34 9.59 6.57 15.84
N THR A 35 10.78 6.26 15.34
CA THR A 35 11.82 7.22 14.97
C THR A 35 11.71 7.51 13.47
N ALA A 36 12.16 8.68 13.02
CA ALA A 36 12.21 8.99 11.58
C ALA A 36 13.02 7.94 10.80
N GLY A 37 14.16 7.50 11.35
CA GLY A 37 15.02 6.49 10.72
C GLY A 37 14.42 5.09 10.66
N THR A 38 13.52 4.74 11.58
CA THR A 38 12.77 3.48 11.51
C THR A 38 11.62 3.58 10.52
N ALA A 39 10.92 4.72 10.49
CA ALA A 39 9.81 4.93 9.56
C ALA A 39 10.26 4.88 8.10
N THR A 40 11.41 5.45 7.76
CA THR A 40 11.94 5.41 6.40
C THR A 40 12.30 4.00 5.94
N LYS A 41 12.92 3.19 6.81
CA LYS A 41 13.25 1.78 6.51
C LYS A 41 11.99 0.97 6.23
N TYR A 42 10.98 1.05 7.10
CA TYR A 42 9.72 0.34 6.89
C TYR A 42 8.95 0.91 5.70
N GLY A 43 9.02 2.22 5.44
CA GLY A 43 8.43 2.84 4.26
C GLY A 43 9.01 2.30 2.95
N GLN A 44 10.32 2.08 2.88
CA GLN A 44 10.96 1.49 1.70
C GLN A 44 10.48 0.05 1.46
N ILE A 45 10.44 -0.77 2.51
CA ILE A 45 9.97 -2.16 2.44
C ILE A 45 8.49 -2.19 2.03
N ALA A 46 7.64 -1.40 2.70
CA ALA A 46 6.23 -1.30 2.39
C ALA A 46 5.98 -0.78 0.97
N GLY A 47 6.82 0.14 0.48
CA GLY A 47 6.76 0.63 -0.90
C GLY A 47 6.97 -0.49 -1.92
N ALA A 48 7.96 -1.37 -1.71
CA ALA A 48 8.21 -2.50 -2.60
C ALA A 48 7.02 -3.47 -2.65
N PHE A 49 6.45 -3.81 -1.48
CA PHE A 49 5.25 -4.65 -1.42
C PHE A 49 4.01 -3.95 -2.00
N GLY A 50 3.89 -2.63 -1.82
CA GLY A 50 2.80 -1.83 -2.37
C GLY A 50 2.78 -1.84 -3.90
N VAL A 51 3.95 -1.72 -4.54
CA VAL A 51 4.06 -1.80 -6.01
C VAL A 51 3.72 -3.21 -6.50
N ALA A 52 4.25 -4.25 -5.85
CA ALA A 52 3.97 -5.63 -6.22
C ALA A 52 2.47 -5.96 -6.07
N ALA A 53 1.86 -5.59 -4.95
CA ALA A 53 0.44 -5.79 -4.68
C ALA A 53 -0.46 -4.94 -5.61
N GLY A 54 -0.08 -3.69 -5.89
CA GLY A 54 -0.82 -2.82 -6.81
C GLY A 54 -0.82 -3.35 -8.24
N THR A 55 0.34 -3.82 -8.71
CA THR A 55 0.47 -4.44 -10.04
C THR A 55 -0.38 -5.71 -10.11
N PHE A 56 -0.25 -6.59 -9.11
CA PHE A 56 -1.06 -7.81 -9.02
C PHE A 56 -2.57 -7.51 -9.04
N ALA A 57 -3.02 -6.54 -8.23
CA ALA A 57 -4.43 -6.15 -8.16
C ALA A 57 -4.95 -5.62 -9.51
N LEU A 58 -4.18 -4.77 -10.19
CA LEU A 58 -4.56 -4.23 -11.49
C LEU A 58 -4.72 -5.34 -12.55
N PHE A 59 -3.83 -6.33 -12.59
CA PHE A 59 -3.95 -7.44 -13.53
C PHE A 59 -5.11 -8.39 -13.20
N PHE A 60 -5.38 -8.65 -11.92
CA PHE A 60 -6.52 -9.50 -11.53
C PHE A 60 -7.87 -8.81 -11.74
N PHE A 61 -7.94 -7.49 -11.56
CA PHE A 61 -9.15 -6.71 -11.82
C PHE A 61 -9.32 -6.33 -13.30
N GLY A 62 -8.41 -6.71 -14.20
CA GLY A 62 -8.57 -6.55 -15.65
C GLY A 62 -9.79 -7.30 -16.22
N GLU A 63 -10.30 -8.29 -15.49
CA GLU A 63 -11.56 -8.99 -15.82
C GLU A 63 -12.81 -8.14 -15.51
N ILE A 64 -12.71 -7.13 -14.65
CA ILE A 64 -13.81 -6.23 -14.32
C ILE A 64 -13.87 -5.13 -15.38
N PRO A 65 -15.01 -4.95 -16.08
CA PRO A 65 -15.12 -4.03 -17.20
C PRO A 65 -14.80 -2.57 -16.83
N ARG A 66 -15.07 -2.18 -15.57
CA ARG A 66 -14.80 -0.83 -15.06
C ARG A 66 -13.30 -0.54 -14.95
N VAL A 67 -12.51 -1.43 -14.35
CA VAL A 67 -11.06 -1.22 -14.17
C VAL A 67 -10.31 -1.29 -15.51
N ARG A 68 -10.76 -2.16 -16.42
CA ARG A 68 -10.21 -2.30 -17.76
C ARG A 68 -10.32 -1.01 -18.61
N ARG A 69 -11.53 -0.46 -18.71
CA ARG A 69 -11.82 0.75 -19.49
C ARG A 69 -11.24 2.01 -18.84
N ASP A 70 -11.23 2.08 -17.51
CA ASP A 70 -10.84 3.31 -16.82
C ASP A 70 -9.34 3.44 -16.58
N ILE A 71 -8.61 2.36 -16.34
CA ILE A 71 -7.20 2.42 -15.93
C ILE A 71 -6.28 1.73 -16.94
N LEU A 72 -6.57 0.48 -17.33
CA LEU A 72 -5.67 -0.32 -18.17
C LEU A 72 -5.61 0.18 -19.62
N GLN A 73 -6.72 0.70 -20.17
CA GLN A 73 -6.75 1.32 -21.52
C GLN A 73 -6.07 2.69 -21.60
N LYS A 74 -5.80 3.36 -20.47
CA LYS A 74 -5.10 4.64 -20.45
C LYS A 74 -3.58 4.49 -20.48
N VAL A 75 -3.05 3.27 -20.32
CA VAL A 75 -1.62 3.01 -20.36
C VAL A 75 -1.21 2.85 -21.83
N PRO A 76 -0.30 3.71 -22.36
CA PRO A 76 0.22 3.51 -23.71
C PRO A 76 0.88 2.12 -23.76
N PHE A 77 0.72 1.39 -24.86
CA PHE A 77 1.08 -0.03 -25.07
C PHE A 77 0.06 -1.09 -24.64
N LEU A 78 -0.75 -0.89 -23.59
CA LEU A 78 -1.74 -1.91 -23.14
C LEU A 78 -3.15 -1.70 -23.70
N ASP A 79 -3.41 -0.56 -24.33
CA ASP A 79 -4.73 -0.16 -24.85
C ASP A 79 -5.34 -1.18 -25.83
N GLN A 80 -4.61 -1.56 -26.87
CA GLN A 80 -5.12 -2.47 -27.91
C GLN A 80 -5.34 -3.91 -27.42
N TYR A 81 -4.59 -4.36 -26.41
CA TYR A 81 -4.72 -5.73 -25.89
C TYR A 81 -5.99 -5.91 -25.05
N PHE A 82 -6.39 -4.86 -24.32
CA PHE A 82 -7.55 -4.89 -23.45
C PHE A 82 -8.81 -4.33 -24.11
N ASP A 83 -8.76 -3.97 -25.39
CA ASP A 83 -9.93 -3.53 -26.12
C ASP A 83 -10.79 -4.71 -26.60
N ARG A 84 -11.98 -4.81 -26.03
CA ARG A 84 -13.04 -5.75 -26.44
C ARG A 84 -14.09 -4.95 -27.18
N THR A 85 -13.70 -4.38 -28.31
CA THR A 85 -14.63 -3.71 -29.22
C THR A 85 -15.38 -4.77 -30.01
N ILE A 86 -16.69 -4.81 -29.85
CA ILE A 86 -17.60 -5.65 -30.64
C ILE A 86 -17.81 -4.90 -31.95
N ALA A 87 -17.64 -5.58 -33.09
CA ALA A 87 -17.88 -4.97 -34.38
C ALA A 87 -19.34 -4.46 -34.46
N PRO A 88 -19.59 -3.28 -35.04
CA PRO A 88 -20.92 -2.68 -35.08
C PRO A 88 -21.93 -3.48 -35.92
N GLU A 89 -21.50 -4.51 -36.63
CA GLU A 89 -22.35 -5.51 -37.31
C GLU A 89 -22.82 -6.66 -36.39
N ASP A 90 -22.10 -6.96 -35.30
CA ASP A 90 -22.42 -8.07 -34.37
C ASP A 90 -23.33 -7.63 -33.20
N ASN A 91 -23.74 -6.36 -33.18
CA ASN A 91 -24.63 -5.79 -32.17
C ASN A 91 -26.12 -6.18 -32.36
N VAL A 92 -26.45 -6.91 -33.44
CA VAL A 92 -27.81 -7.25 -33.85
C VAL A 92 -28.53 -8.29 -32.99
N THR A 93 -27.90 -8.79 -31.92
CA THR A 93 -28.56 -9.71 -30.96
C THR A 93 -28.99 -9.04 -29.65
N LEU A 94 -28.89 -7.69 -29.53
CA LEU A 94 -29.25 -6.96 -28.31
C LEU A 94 -30.68 -6.40 -28.27
N LEU A 95 -31.55 -6.73 -29.24
CA LEU A 95 -32.97 -6.38 -29.15
C LEU A 95 -33.89 -7.56 -28.83
N ASN A 96 -33.43 -8.82 -28.92
CA ASN A 96 -34.18 -10.00 -28.50
C ASN A 96 -33.22 -11.09 -27.99
N GLY A 97 -32.95 -11.15 -26.68
CA GLY A 97 -32.46 -12.39 -26.04
C GLY A 97 -31.25 -12.33 -25.11
N CYS A 98 -30.39 -11.30 -25.11
CA CYS A 98 -29.16 -11.31 -24.29
C CYS A 98 -29.20 -10.29 -23.14
N ARG A 99 -30.07 -10.56 -22.16
CA ARG A 99 -29.91 -10.09 -20.79
C ARG A 99 -28.97 -11.07 -20.08
N MET A 100 -27.90 -10.57 -19.46
CA MET A 100 -26.90 -11.29 -18.63
C MET A 100 -25.80 -12.06 -19.39
N GLY A 101 -24.85 -11.31 -19.95
CA GLY A 101 -23.58 -11.83 -20.50
C GLY A 101 -22.34 -11.38 -19.74
N TYR A 102 -22.41 -11.15 -18.43
CA TYR A 102 -21.24 -11.16 -17.55
C TYR A 102 -21.21 -12.51 -16.85
N ALA A 103 -20.84 -13.54 -17.62
CA ALA A 103 -20.37 -14.78 -17.05
C ALA A 103 -19.11 -14.45 -16.26
N PHE A 104 -19.27 -14.36 -14.94
CA PHE A 104 -18.22 -14.24 -13.93
C PHE A 104 -17.31 -15.47 -14.06
N PRO A 105 -16.12 -15.41 -14.67
CA PRO A 105 -15.23 -16.54 -14.64
C PRO A 105 -14.38 -16.44 -13.37
N ALA A 106 -14.39 -17.53 -12.60
CA ALA A 106 -13.30 -17.93 -11.72
C ALA A 106 -13.12 -17.21 -10.37
N ILE A 107 -14.17 -17.27 -9.52
CA ILE A 107 -13.99 -17.55 -8.08
C ILE A 107 -13.57 -19.04 -7.94
N SER A 108 -12.42 -19.40 -8.50
CA SER A 108 -11.83 -20.74 -8.29
C SER A 108 -10.31 -20.73 -8.28
N LYS A 109 -9.68 -19.63 -8.74
CA LYS A 109 -8.22 -19.44 -8.71
C LYS A 109 -7.72 -18.56 -7.56
N THR A 110 -8.62 -18.12 -6.68
CA THR A 110 -8.28 -17.32 -5.49
C THR A 110 -7.94 -18.17 -4.27
N ARG A 111 -8.39 -19.43 -4.19
CA ARG A 111 -8.04 -20.29 -3.03
C ARG A 111 -6.55 -20.64 -3.01
N ALA A 112 -5.98 -21.01 -4.16
CA ALA A 112 -4.58 -21.41 -4.24
C ALA A 112 -3.58 -20.24 -4.03
N SER A 113 -3.88 -19.03 -4.52
CA SER A 113 -2.95 -17.89 -4.38
C SER A 113 -3.03 -17.23 -3.00
N VAL A 114 -4.22 -17.18 -2.39
CA VAL A 114 -4.37 -16.63 -1.03
C VAL A 114 -3.80 -17.60 -0.01
N ASP A 115 -3.97 -18.91 -0.18
CA ASP A 115 -3.38 -19.92 0.71
C ASP A 115 -1.84 -19.91 0.64
N MET A 116 -1.25 -19.72 -0.55
CA MET A 116 0.22 -19.63 -0.68
C MET A 116 0.80 -18.35 -0.05
N PHE A 117 0.06 -17.23 -0.13
CA PHE A 117 0.46 -15.99 0.55
C PHE A 117 0.31 -16.08 2.07
N LEU A 118 -0.76 -16.70 2.57
CA LEU A 118 -0.96 -16.92 4.00
C LEU A 118 0.07 -17.89 4.59
N VAL A 119 0.41 -18.96 3.86
CA VAL A 119 1.49 -19.88 4.25
C VAL A 119 2.84 -19.16 4.26
N SER A 120 3.13 -18.30 3.27
CA SER A 120 4.37 -17.51 3.25
C SER A 120 4.44 -16.51 4.41
N TRP A 121 3.32 -15.83 4.74
CA TRP A 121 3.25 -14.89 5.86
C TRP A 121 3.38 -15.60 7.22
N VAL A 122 2.69 -16.74 7.41
CA VAL A 122 2.79 -17.56 8.65
C VAL A 122 4.18 -18.20 8.79
N VAL A 123 4.82 -18.61 7.70
CA VAL A 123 6.21 -19.11 7.72
C VAL A 123 7.18 -17.99 8.10
N LYS A 124 6.99 -16.78 7.57
CA LYS A 124 7.80 -15.59 7.88
C LYS A 124 7.65 -15.16 9.34
N GLU A 125 6.48 -15.37 9.95
CA GLU A 125 6.22 -15.07 11.37
C GLU A 125 6.88 -16.09 12.34
N LYS A 126 7.08 -17.34 11.89
CA LYS A 126 7.76 -18.39 12.69
C LYS A 126 9.29 -18.40 12.54
N SER A 127 9.84 -17.91 11.43
CA SER A 127 11.27 -17.71 11.26
C SER A 127 11.62 -16.27 11.65
N GLY A 128 11.98 -16.03 12.92
CA GLY A 128 12.38 -14.71 13.42
C GLY A 128 13.69 -14.17 12.79
N VAL A 129 13.65 -13.88 11.49
CA VAL A 129 14.70 -13.26 10.66
C VAL A 129 14.07 -12.26 9.69
#